data_AF-A0A965K6I9-F1
#
_entry.id   AF-A0A965K6I9-F1
#
_cell.length_a   1.000
_cell.length_b   1.000
_cell.length_c   1.000
_cell.angle_alpha   90.00
_cell.angle_beta   90.00
_cell.angle_gamma   90.00
#
_symmetry.space_group_name_H-M   'P 1'
#
loop_
_entity.id
_entity.type
_entity.pdbx_description
1 polymer ?
#
loop_
_entity_poly.entity_id
_entity_poly.type
_entity_poly.pdbx_seq_one_letter_code
_entity_poly.pdbx_strand_id
1 'polypeptide(L)'
;MLRWAKWLWFLGFPFLLRGEVNPATTIVIANQNNPEGIQIAQILLRKRNIPEENLIILPLSTEEEISWSQYSETILNPLRHLLLSRQLIAGELKAEKDEYG
;
A
#
# COMPACT_ATOMS: atom_id res chain seq x y z
N MET A 1 35.52 -13.45 -48.74
CA MET A 1 36.08 -14.60 -47.99
C MET A 1 35.58 -14.50 -46.56
N LEU A 2 34.91 -15.56 -46.08
CA LEU A 2 34.58 -15.96 -44.69
C LEU A 2 35.39 -15.27 -43.56
N ARG A 3 34.99 -15.12 -42.29
CA ARG A 3 33.85 -15.56 -41.49
C ARG A 3 33.97 -14.86 -40.11
N TRP A 4 32.88 -14.24 -39.62
CA TRP A 4 32.27 -14.52 -38.32
C TRP A 4 33.07 -14.23 -37.04
N ALA A 5 32.61 -13.22 -36.29
CA ALA A 5 32.61 -13.22 -34.82
C ALA A 5 31.54 -12.25 -34.28
N LYS A 6 30.27 -12.46 -34.68
CA LYS A 6 29.10 -11.91 -33.98
C LYS A 6 28.65 -12.91 -32.92
N TRP A 7 29.44 -13.10 -31.86
CA TRP A 7 29.01 -13.98 -30.76
C TRP A 7 29.30 -13.33 -29.40
N LEU A 8 28.20 -13.18 -28.67
CA LEU A 8 28.08 -13.32 -27.22
C LEU A 8 28.83 -12.32 -26.33
N TRP A 9 28.21 -11.14 -26.13
CA TRP A 9 28.08 -10.55 -24.79
C TRP A 9 26.59 -10.35 -24.44
N PHE A 10 25.75 -11.34 -24.74
CA PHE A 10 24.54 -11.59 -23.94
C PHE A 10 24.95 -12.47 -22.74
N LEU A 11 25.88 -11.96 -21.93
CA LEU A 11 26.08 -12.51 -20.60
C LEU A 11 24.99 -11.87 -19.76
N GLY A 12 23.89 -12.62 -19.64
CA GLY A 12 22.65 -12.19 -19.02
C GLY A 12 22.93 -11.49 -17.70
N PHE A 13 22.44 -10.26 -17.60
CA PHE A 13 22.08 -9.72 -16.31
C PHE A 13 20.86 -10.53 -15.90
N PRO A 14 20.92 -11.44 -14.90
CA PRO A 14 19.68 -11.85 -14.28
C PRO A 14 19.13 -10.57 -13.66
N PHE A 15 18.16 -9.96 -14.35
CA PHE A 15 17.33 -8.92 -13.77
C PHE A 15 16.50 -9.66 -12.72
N LEU A 16 17.12 -9.92 -11.57
CA LEU A 16 16.41 -10.19 -10.33
C LEU A 16 15.75 -8.87 -9.95
N LEU A 17 14.74 -8.45 -10.73
CA LEU A 17 13.70 -7.59 -10.21
C LEU A 17 12.95 -8.44 -9.19
N ARG A 18 13.54 -8.56 -8.01
CA ARG A 18 12.72 -8.78 -6.85
C ARG A 18 11.85 -7.53 -6.78
N GLY A 19 10.53 -7.70 -6.86
CA GLY A 19 9.58 -6.64 -6.54
C GLY A 19 9.79 -6.29 -5.07
N GLU A 20 10.80 -5.48 -4.79
CA GLU A 20 11.06 -4.96 -3.47
C GLU A 20 9.97 -3.93 -3.21
N VAL A 21 9.15 -4.19 -2.20
CA VAL A 21 8.14 -3.26 -1.73
C VAL A 21 8.89 -2.01 -1.29
N ASN A 22 8.74 -0.91 -2.02
CA ASN A 22 9.39 0.35 -1.68
C ASN A 22 8.79 0.89 -0.37
N PRO A 23 9.58 0.98 0.72
CA PRO A 23 9.06 1.44 2.01
C PRO A 23 8.45 2.84 1.94
N ALA A 24 9.00 3.72 1.09
CA ALA A 24 8.50 5.09 0.93
C ALA A 24 7.07 5.16 0.38
N THR A 25 6.65 4.17 -0.41
CA THR A 25 5.30 4.09 -0.99
C THR A 25 4.42 3.07 -0.30
N THR A 26 4.83 2.56 0.86
CA THR A 26 4.08 1.56 1.63
C THR A 26 3.32 2.23 2.74
N ILE A 27 1.99 2.05 2.76
CA ILE A 27 1.11 2.54 3.83
C ILE A 27 0.75 1.38 4.76
N VAL A 28 0.77 1.65 6.06
CA VAL A 28 0.34 0.71 7.10
C VAL A 28 -0.91 1.25 7.75
N ILE A 29 -1.95 0.44 7.84
CA ILE A 29 -3.23 0.82 8.48
C ILE A 29 -3.31 0.08 9.81
N ALA A 30 -3.64 0.79 10.87
CA ALA A 30 -3.90 0.22 12.19
C ALA A 30 -5.28 0.63 12.68
N ASN A 31 -5.95 -0.30 13.38
CA ASN A 31 -7.24 -0.02 14.00
C ASN A 31 -7.03 0.73 15.33
N GLN A 32 -7.60 1.93 15.45
CA GLN A 32 -7.61 2.73 16.67
C GLN A 32 -8.19 1.97 17.87
N ASN A 33 -9.17 1.09 17.63
CA ASN A 33 -9.84 0.30 18.66
C ASN A 33 -9.04 -0.94 19.09
N ASN A 34 -7.85 -1.17 18.52
CA ASN A 34 -6.95 -2.25 18.89
C ASN A 34 -5.53 -1.71 19.20
N PRO A 35 -5.25 -1.33 20.47
CA PRO A 35 -3.96 -0.77 20.87
C PRO A 35 -2.76 -1.69 20.63
N GLU A 36 -2.93 -3.01 20.77
CA GLU A 36 -1.88 -3.98 20.48
C GLU A 36 -1.53 -3.99 18.99
N GLY A 37 -2.54 -3.92 18.13
CA GLY A 37 -2.36 -3.78 16.68
C GLY A 37 -1.56 -2.53 16.29
N ILE A 38 -1.76 -1.41 16.98
CA ILE A 38 -0.97 -0.18 16.76
C ILE A 38 0.51 -0.40 17.12
N GLN A 39 0.79 -1.08 18.24
CA GLN A 39 2.17 -1.38 18.64
C GLN A 39 2.86 -2.30 17.63
N ILE A 40 2.15 -3.31 17.12
CA ILE A 40 2.65 -4.20 16.06
C ILE A 40 2.95 -3.39 14.80
N ALA A 41 2.03 -2.51 14.37
CA ALA A 41 2.23 -1.66 13.21
C ALA A 41 3.51 -0.80 13.34
N GLN A 42 3.72 -0.15 14.49
CA GLN A 42 4.92 0.64 14.75
C GLN A 42 6.21 -0.19 14.70
N ILE A 43 6.19 -1.43 15.22
CA ILE A 43 7.32 -2.35 15.12
C ILE A 43 7.61 -2.70 13.65
N LEU A 44 6.56 -2.96 12.86
CA LEU A 44 6.70 -3.30 11.45
C LEU A 44 7.25 -2.14 10.61
N LEU A 45 6.83 -0.90 10.88
CA LEU A 45 7.37 0.29 10.22
C LEU A 45 8.89 0.34 10.40
N ARG A 46 9.37 0.26 11.65
CA ARG A 46 10.81 0.25 11.96
C ARG A 46 11.55 -0.91 11.31
N LYS A 47 11.01 -2.13 11.39
CA LYS A 47 11.65 -3.33 10.81
C LYS A 47 11.74 -3.29 9.29
N ARG A 48 10.87 -2.53 8.62
CA ARG A 48 10.77 -2.44 7.16
C ARG A 48 11.26 -1.11 6.61
N ASN A 49 11.81 -0.23 7.45
CA ASN A 49 12.22 1.13 7.08
C ASN A 49 11.09 1.95 6.42
N ILE A 50 9.84 1.72 6.82
CA ILE A 50 8.69 2.49 6.33
C ILE A 50 8.62 3.78 7.15
N PRO A 51 8.48 4.96 6.51
CA PRO A 51 8.35 6.23 7.21
C PRO A 51 7.19 6.24 8.21
N GLU A 52 7.34 6.91 9.36
CA GLU A 52 6.30 6.92 10.40
C GLU A 52 5.02 7.63 9.93
N GLU A 53 5.15 8.61 9.04
CA GLU A 53 4.02 9.33 8.43
C GLU A 53 3.13 8.43 7.55
N ASN A 54 3.63 7.25 7.15
CA ASN A 54 2.89 6.27 6.38
C ASN A 54 2.00 5.36 7.27
N LEU A 55 2.03 5.54 8.59
CA LEU A 55 1.04 4.96 9.49
C LEU A 55 -0.26 5.74 9.44
N ILE A 56 -1.36 5.05 9.13
CA ILE A 56 -2.71 5.58 9.20
C ILE A 56 -3.46 4.83 10.28
N ILE A 57 -3.99 5.56 11.25
CA ILE A 57 -4.83 5.02 12.31
C ILE A 57 -6.28 5.40 11.98
N LEU A 58 -7.15 4.39 11.87
CA LEU A 58 -8.58 4.57 11.59
C LEU A 58 -9.43 3.93 12.69
N PRO A 59 -10.60 4.49 13.05
CA PRO A 59 -11.55 3.84 13.94
C PRO A 59 -12.28 2.72 13.20
N LEU A 60 -11.78 1.48 13.31
CA LEU A 60 -12.33 0.32 12.59
C LEU A 60 -13.05 -0.65 13.53
N SER A 61 -13.95 -1.47 12.98
CA SER A 61 -14.56 -2.57 13.72
C SER A 61 -13.50 -3.53 14.28
N THR A 62 -13.78 -4.12 15.45
CA THR A 62 -12.99 -5.22 16.03
C THR A 62 -13.54 -6.60 15.67
N GLU A 63 -14.70 -6.66 15.01
CA GLU A 63 -15.27 -7.90 14.49
C GLU A 63 -14.45 -8.45 13.32
N GLU A 64 -14.40 -9.78 13.18
CA GLU A 64 -13.68 -10.44 12.09
C GLU A 64 -14.30 -10.16 10.71
N GLU A 65 -15.62 -9.98 10.69
CA GLU A 65 -16.39 -9.71 9.47
C GLU A 65 -17.15 -8.38 9.61
N ILE A 66 -17.19 -7.63 8.51
CA ILE A 66 -17.99 -6.42 8.38
C ILE A 66 -18.76 -6.46 7.06
N SER A 67 -19.91 -5.80 7.03
CA SER A 67 -20.65 -5.62 5.79
C SER A 67 -19.86 -4.75 4.80
N TRP A 68 -20.19 -4.88 3.51
CA TRP A 68 -19.61 -4.05 2.47
C TRP A 68 -19.84 -2.54 2.72
N SER A 69 -21.04 -2.14 3.15
CA SER A 69 -21.35 -0.74 3.48
C SER A 69 -20.43 -0.21 4.59
N GLN A 70 -20.22 -1.00 5.65
CA GLN A 70 -19.30 -0.63 6.73
C GLN A 70 -17.86 -0.52 6.23
N TYR A 71 -17.39 -1.47 5.41
CA TYR A 71 -16.07 -1.39 4.79
C TYR A 71 -15.91 -0.11 3.97
N SER A 72 -16.91 0.22 3.12
CA SER A 72 -16.81 1.39 2.25
C SER A 72 -16.75 2.69 3.05
N GLU A 73 -17.65 2.83 4.02
CA GLU A 73 -17.81 4.04 4.84
C GLU A 73 -16.67 4.25 5.84
N THR A 74 -16.12 3.18 6.42
CA THR A 74 -15.14 3.28 7.52
C THR A 74 -13.69 3.07 7.10
N ILE A 75 -13.45 2.35 5.99
CA ILE A 75 -12.09 2.04 5.50
C ILE A 75 -11.87 2.67 4.13
N LEU A 76 -12.61 2.25 3.11
CA LEU A 76 -12.29 2.53 1.71
C LEU A 76 -12.32 4.03 1.40
N ASN A 77 -13.44 4.69 1.67
CA ASN A 77 -13.65 6.08 1.31
C ASN A 77 -12.77 7.03 2.14
N PRO A 78 -12.67 6.87 3.48
CA PRO A 78 -11.74 7.67 4.29
C PRO A 78 -10.28 7.49 3.84
N LEU A 79 -9.85 6.25 3.56
CA LEU A 79 -8.49 5.97 3.11
C LEU A 79 -8.22 6.62 1.75
N ARG A 80 -9.12 6.49 0.77
CA ARG A 80 -8.96 7.12 -0.55
C ARG A 80 -8.85 8.63 -0.45
N HIS A 81 -9.71 9.28 0.34
CA HIS A 81 -9.63 10.72 0.59
C HIS A 81 -8.27 11.12 1.16
N LEU A 82 -7.78 10.38 2.16
CA LEU A 82 -6.48 10.65 2.77
C LEU A 82 -5.35 10.46 1.76
N LEU A 83 -5.33 9.36 1.01
CA LEU A 83 -4.27 9.08 0.03
C LEU A 83 -4.25 10.12 -1.10
N LEU A 84 -5.42 10.58 -1.57
CA LEU A 84 -5.52 11.64 -2.58
C LEU A 84 -5.07 12.99 -2.04
N SER A 85 -5.49 13.37 -0.82
CA SER A 85 -5.04 14.64 -0.21
C SER A 85 -3.53 14.67 0.04
N ARG A 86 -2.90 13.51 0.22
CA ARG A 86 -1.44 13.36 0.30
C ARG A 86 -0.75 13.14 -1.05
N GLN A 87 -1.50 13.15 -2.15
CA GLN A 87 -0.98 12.93 -3.52
C GLN A 87 -0.26 11.58 -3.69
N LEU A 88 -0.63 10.57 -2.89
CA LEU A 88 -0.06 9.22 -2.92
C LEU A 88 -0.73 8.33 -3.98
N ILE A 89 -1.92 8.71 -4.41
CA ILE A 89 -2.64 8.09 -5.53
C ILE A 89 -3.15 9.19 -6.46
N ALA A 90 -3.39 8.83 -7.73
CA ALA A 90 -4.03 9.69 -8.70
C ALA A 90 -5.52 9.34 -8.82
N GLY A 91 -6.36 10.36 -9.01
CA GLY A 91 -7.80 10.18 -9.23
C GLY A 91 -8.62 11.38 -8.79
N GLU A 92 -9.92 11.31 -9.05
CA GLU A 92 -10.92 12.27 -8.59
C GLU A 92 -11.99 11.51 -7.81
N LEU A 93 -12.33 12.01 -6.63
CA LEU A 93 -13.47 11.51 -5.87
C LEU A 93 -14.71 12.30 -6.29
N LYS A 94 -15.77 11.58 -6.62
CA LYS A 94 -17.10 12.17 -6.74
C LYS A 94 -17.74 12.19 -5.35
N ALA A 95 -18.44 13.27 -5.05
CA ALA A 95 -19.16 13.41 -3.79
C ALA A 95 -20.40 12.50 -3.71
N GLU A 96 -20.84 11.96 -4.85
CA GLU A 96 -22.00 11.08 -4.94
C GLU A 96 -21.66 9.67 -4.46
N LYS A 97 -22.54 9.13 -3.62
CA LYS A 97 -22.51 7.73 -3.19
C LYS A 97 -22.90 6.85 -4.37
N ASP A 98 -22.07 5.86 -4.71
CA ASP A 98 -22.45 4.85 -5.71
C ASP A 98 -23.31 3.75 -5.07
N GLU A 99 -23.70 2.73 -5.85
CA GLU A 99 -24.51 1.59 -5.36
C GLU A 99 -23.82 0.81 -4.22
N TYR A 100 -22.52 1.01 -4.03
CA TYR A 100 -21.64 0.26 -3.15
C TYR A 100 -21.18 1.08 -1.94
N GLY A 101 -21.36 2.40 -1.97
CA GLY A 101 -21.14 3.28 -0.84
C GLY A 101 -19.96 4.20 -0.99
#